data_AF-A0A3N2Q9H5-F1
#
_entry.id   AF-A0A3N2Q9H5-F1
#
_cell.length_a   1.000
_cell.length_b   1.000
_cell.length_c   1.000
_cell.angle_alpha   90.00
_cell.angle_beta   90.00
_cell.angle_gamma   90.00
#
_symmetry.space_group_name_H-M   'P 1'
#
loop_
_entity.id
_entity.type
_entity.pdbx_description
1 polymer ?
#
loop_
_entity_poly.entity_id
_entity_poly.type
_entity_poly.pdbx_seq_one_letter_code
_entity_poly.pdbx_strand_id
1 'polypeptide(L)'
;MPPQLLRCPICSLTSRILQPAPTPTRIRRVSSSPALTSNVAAKDILASPTWSVASLLSPPPSEQRQRQQILQHVGAEISPDKLHHLLRLSALPRPPTPAAESALLASLHSHLLFVRAVQAVDTTGVEPLRALRDETDRGRREATIGLTEIRSALESEVRLGHRRRPRRVRDKDMHGNDPEVRAAEDWQPLNTATRTAGKYFVVRSGKGEKA
;
A
#
# COMPACT_ATOMS: atom_id res chain seq x y z
N MET A 1 -74.90 6.44 -23.53
CA MET A 1 -73.77 6.25 -24.45
C MET A 1 -72.49 6.50 -23.65
N PRO A 2 -71.42 5.73 -23.90
CA PRO A 2 -70.68 4.80 -23.01
C PRO A 2 -69.52 5.46 -22.21
N PRO A 3 -68.63 4.73 -21.49
CA PRO A 3 -68.78 3.47 -20.74
C PRO A 3 -68.27 3.54 -19.28
N GLN A 4 -68.72 2.54 -18.51
CA GLN A 4 -68.11 2.07 -17.27
C GLN A 4 -66.67 1.60 -17.51
N LEU A 5 -65.70 1.98 -16.65
CA LEU A 5 -64.50 1.18 -16.41
C LEU A 5 -64.20 1.11 -14.90
N LEU A 6 -64.70 0.00 -14.36
CA LEU A 6 -64.09 -0.89 -13.36
C LEU A 6 -62.83 -0.38 -12.63
N ARG A 7 -63.04 -0.18 -11.33
CA ARG A 7 -62.07 -0.09 -10.24
C ARG A 7 -60.99 -1.18 -10.33
N CYS A 8 -59.73 -0.78 -10.33
CA CYS A 8 -58.63 -1.64 -9.90
C CYS A 8 -58.64 -1.76 -8.36
N PRO A 9 -58.66 -2.97 -7.78
CA PRO A 9 -58.65 -3.16 -6.33
C PRO A 9 -57.20 -3.28 -5.82
N ILE A 10 -56.33 -2.32 -6.14
CA ILE A 10 -54.96 -2.28 -5.58
C ILE A 10 -54.57 -0.87 -5.09
N CYS A 11 -55.37 0.16 -5.34
CA CYS A 11 -54.98 1.52 -4.96
C CYS A 11 -56.03 2.16 -4.05
N SER A 12 -55.98 1.82 -2.76
CA SER A 12 -56.36 2.77 -1.71
C SER A 12 -55.90 2.29 -0.34
N LEU A 13 -55.41 3.26 0.44
CA LEU A 13 -55.20 3.28 1.89
C LEU A 13 -53.75 3.07 2.38
N THR A 14 -53.11 4.22 2.57
CA THR A 14 -52.35 4.63 3.76
C THR A 14 -51.18 3.76 4.22
N SER A 15 -49.97 4.30 4.19
CA SER A 15 -49.32 4.79 5.42
C SER A 15 -47.85 5.13 5.20
N ARG A 16 -47.48 6.28 5.77
CA ARG A 16 -46.14 6.62 6.30
C ARG A 16 -44.98 6.69 5.30
N ILE A 17 -44.76 7.94 4.91
CA ILE A 17 -43.44 8.54 4.73
C ILE A 17 -42.52 8.08 5.87
N LEU A 18 -41.55 7.22 5.58
CA LEU A 18 -40.29 7.16 6.32
C LEU A 18 -39.22 7.80 5.43
N GLN A 19 -39.12 9.12 5.54
CA GLN A 19 -37.85 9.77 5.34
C GLN A 19 -36.90 9.22 6.42
N PRO A 20 -35.71 8.70 6.08
CA PRO A 20 -34.68 8.53 7.09
C PRO A 20 -34.43 9.92 7.68
N ALA A 21 -34.65 10.05 8.98
CA ALA A 21 -34.32 11.27 9.70
C ALA A 21 -32.88 11.64 9.32
N PRO A 22 -32.60 12.90 8.92
CA PRO A 22 -31.24 13.36 8.88
C PRO A 22 -30.75 13.30 10.32
N THR A 23 -30.01 12.24 10.64
CA THR A 23 -29.20 12.22 11.85
C THR A 23 -28.42 13.53 11.81
N PRO A 24 -28.50 14.39 12.83
CA PRO A 24 -27.56 15.48 12.91
C PRO A 24 -26.21 14.79 13.08
N THR A 25 -25.48 14.61 11.97
CA THR A 25 -24.04 14.54 12.01
C THR A 25 -23.65 15.87 12.61
N ARG A 26 -23.57 15.88 13.94
CA ARG A 26 -22.92 16.92 14.71
C ARG A 26 -21.49 16.83 14.24
N ILE A 27 -21.21 17.54 13.14
CA ILE A 27 -19.86 17.93 12.77
C ILE A 27 -19.36 18.54 14.05
N ARG A 28 -18.51 17.79 14.76
CA ARG A 28 -17.80 18.29 15.91
C ARG A 28 -16.84 19.29 15.29
N ARG A 29 -17.33 20.52 15.04
CA ARG A 29 -16.46 21.68 14.91
C ARG A 29 -15.74 21.70 16.23
N VAL A 30 -14.51 21.19 16.21
CA VAL A 30 -13.52 21.56 17.18
C VAL A 30 -13.25 23.02 16.90
N SER A 31 -14.12 23.91 17.41
CA SER A 31 -13.75 25.29 17.62
C SER A 31 -12.83 25.28 18.83
N SER A 32 -11.57 24.92 18.61
CA SER A 32 -10.51 25.35 19.52
C SER A 32 -10.34 26.84 19.25
N SER A 33 -11.19 27.66 19.85
CA SER A 33 -10.80 29.01 20.20
C SER A 33 -9.94 28.85 21.45
N PRO A 34 -8.59 28.85 21.37
CA PRO A 34 -7.84 29.07 22.58
C PRO A 34 -8.28 30.43 23.11
N ALA A 35 -8.68 30.50 24.37
CA ALA A 35 -8.70 31.75 25.09
C ALA A 35 -7.24 32.23 25.14
N LEU A 36 -6.84 33.02 24.13
CA LEU A 36 -5.50 33.62 24.03
C LEU A 36 -5.38 34.71 25.11
N THR A 37 -4.96 34.34 26.31
CA THR A 37 -4.27 35.28 27.20
C THR A 37 -2.80 35.36 26.79
N SER A 38 -2.55 35.90 25.60
CA SER A 38 -1.29 36.56 25.21
C SER A 38 -1.36 36.90 23.71
N ASN A 39 -1.47 38.19 23.38
CA ASN A 39 -1.21 38.71 22.02
C ASN A 39 0.30 38.65 21.75
N VAL A 40 0.89 37.46 21.66
CA VAL A 40 2.25 37.32 21.15
C VAL A 40 2.15 37.43 19.63
N ALA A 41 2.76 38.47 19.06
CA ALA A 41 2.80 38.62 17.61
C ALA A 41 3.47 37.39 17.02
N ALA A 42 2.92 36.81 15.95
CA ALA A 42 3.52 35.64 15.29
C ALA A 42 5.00 35.86 14.92
N LYS A 43 5.39 37.13 14.69
CA LYS A 43 6.79 37.53 14.48
C LYS A 43 7.69 37.24 15.68
N ASP A 44 7.23 37.45 16.91
CA ASP A 44 8.01 37.19 18.12
C ASP A 44 8.16 35.70 18.40
N ILE A 45 7.15 34.89 18.03
CA ILE A 45 7.21 33.42 18.12
C ILE A 45 8.20 32.85 17.09
N LEU A 46 8.22 33.42 15.88
CA LEU A 46 9.08 32.97 14.78
C LEU A 46 10.47 33.61 14.78
N ALA A 47 10.71 34.64 15.60
CA ALA A 47 11.98 35.36 15.67
C ALA A 47 13.12 34.49 16.21
N SER A 48 12.82 33.55 17.12
CA SER A 48 13.77 32.55 17.61
C SER A 48 13.37 31.16 17.10
N PRO A 49 13.80 30.74 15.90
CA PRO A 49 13.53 29.40 15.43
C PRO A 49 14.25 28.39 16.36
N THR A 50 13.48 27.69 17.17
CA THR A 50 13.98 26.70 18.13
C THR A 50 14.58 25.48 17.43
N TRP A 51 14.09 25.16 16.22
CA TRP A 51 14.70 24.18 15.34
C TRP A 51 14.58 24.62 13.87
N SER A 52 15.70 24.65 13.17
CA SER A 52 15.74 24.74 11.72
C SER A 52 15.96 23.35 11.13
N VAL A 53 15.15 22.96 10.14
CA VAL A 53 15.34 21.72 9.37
C VAL A 53 16.73 21.67 8.73
N ALA A 54 17.28 22.83 8.38
CA ALA A 54 18.65 22.94 7.88
C ALA A 54 19.69 22.53 8.94
N SER A 55 19.43 22.71 10.23
CA SER A 55 20.34 22.25 11.30
C SER A 55 20.32 20.74 11.48
N LEU A 56 19.21 20.06 11.14
CA LEU A 56 19.11 18.60 11.13
C LEU A 56 19.79 17.99 9.88
N LEU A 57 19.75 18.72 8.77
CA LEU A 57 20.36 18.29 7.49
C LEU A 57 21.82 18.74 7.33
N SER A 58 22.27 19.75 8.07
CA SER A 58 23.64 20.28 8.10
C SER A 58 24.05 20.42 9.56
N PRO A 59 24.58 19.34 10.16
CA PRO A 59 24.89 19.35 11.56
C PRO A 59 26.09 20.27 11.88
N PRO A 60 26.28 20.69 13.14
CA PRO A 60 27.38 21.56 13.57
C PRO A 60 28.77 20.97 13.23
N PRO A 61 29.85 21.76 13.18
CA PRO A 61 31.18 21.33 12.72
C PRO A 61 31.78 20.13 13.50
N SER A 62 31.37 19.91 14.74
CA SER A 62 31.68 18.70 15.52
C SER A 62 31.07 17.43 14.92
N GLU A 63 29.81 17.50 14.52
CA GLU A 63 29.06 16.43 13.87
C GLU A 63 29.34 16.34 12.37
N GLN A 64 29.83 17.40 11.72
CA GLN A 64 30.36 17.31 10.34
C GLN A 64 31.51 16.32 10.23
N ARG A 65 32.40 16.27 11.24
CA ARG A 65 33.46 15.25 11.30
C ARG A 65 32.89 13.84 11.43
N GLN A 66 31.86 13.64 12.26
CA GLN A 66 31.16 12.36 12.35
C GLN A 66 30.46 12.03 11.03
N ARG A 67 29.87 13.00 10.34
CA ARG A 67 29.22 12.82 9.04
C ARG A 67 30.21 12.48 7.94
N GLN A 68 31.40 13.07 7.96
CA GLN A 68 32.50 12.71 7.07
C GLN A 68 33.01 11.30 7.37
N GLN A 69 33.13 10.91 8.65
CA GLN A 69 33.44 9.54 9.05
C GLN A 69 32.34 8.56 8.62
N ILE A 70 31.07 8.94 8.74
CA ILE A 70 29.91 8.15 8.28
C ILE A 70 29.94 8.06 6.75
N LEU A 71 30.20 9.13 6.01
CA LEU A 71 30.34 9.10 4.55
C LEU A 71 31.52 8.23 4.11
N GLN A 72 32.64 8.26 4.84
CA GLN A 72 33.78 7.37 4.61
C GLN A 72 33.40 5.91 4.90
N HIS A 73 32.67 5.66 5.97
CA HIS A 73 32.20 4.32 6.34
C HIS A 73 31.11 3.80 5.38
N VAL A 74 30.17 4.65 4.95
CA VAL A 74 29.13 4.34 3.94
C VAL A 74 29.78 4.11 2.58
N GLY A 75 30.76 4.94 2.20
CA GLY A 75 31.54 4.77 0.98
C GLY A 75 32.36 3.49 0.97
N ALA A 76 32.83 3.04 2.15
CA ALA A 76 33.45 1.72 2.32
C ALA A 76 32.42 0.59 2.31
N GLU A 77 31.21 0.82 2.84
CA GLU A 77 30.14 -0.17 2.85
C GLU A 77 29.53 -0.41 1.48
N ILE A 78 29.46 0.58 0.59
CA ILE A 78 28.78 0.47 -0.70
C ILE A 78 29.76 0.69 -1.83
N SER A 79 30.45 -0.40 -2.16
CA SER A 79 31.29 -0.49 -3.33
C SER A 79 30.46 -0.48 -4.62
N PRO A 80 31.05 -0.09 -5.76
CA PRO A 80 30.52 -0.31 -7.10
C PRO A 80 29.93 -1.70 -7.33
N ASP A 81 30.60 -2.75 -6.84
CA ASP A 81 30.13 -4.13 -6.96
C ASP A 81 28.83 -4.39 -6.20
N LYS A 82 28.68 -3.78 -5.01
CA LYS A 82 27.43 -3.84 -4.26
C LYS A 82 26.32 -3.07 -4.97
N LEU A 83 26.62 -1.93 -5.58
CA LEU A 83 25.66 -1.24 -6.42
C LEU A 83 25.21 -2.14 -7.58
N HIS A 84 26.13 -2.78 -8.30
CA HIS A 84 25.80 -3.73 -9.37
C HIS A 84 24.97 -4.92 -8.87
N HIS A 85 25.24 -5.39 -7.66
CA HIS A 85 24.45 -6.44 -7.02
C HIS A 85 23.01 -5.96 -6.73
N LEU A 86 22.85 -4.76 -6.19
CA LEU A 86 21.52 -4.17 -5.93
C LEU A 86 20.73 -3.97 -7.22
N LEU A 87 21.36 -3.47 -8.28
CA LEU A 87 20.70 -3.34 -9.59
C LEU A 87 20.22 -4.68 -10.14
N ARG A 88 20.97 -5.76 -9.90
CA ARG A 88 20.55 -7.11 -10.28
C ARG A 88 19.34 -7.58 -9.48
N LEU A 89 19.30 -7.31 -8.17
CA LEU A 89 18.16 -7.67 -7.32
C LEU A 89 16.89 -6.89 -7.69
N SER A 90 17.03 -5.63 -8.08
CA SER A 90 15.92 -4.80 -8.55
C SER A 90 15.58 -4.98 -10.04
N ALA A 91 16.23 -5.92 -10.72
CA ALA A 91 16.08 -6.18 -12.15
C ALA A 91 16.30 -4.94 -13.05
N LEU A 92 17.17 -4.02 -12.61
CA LEU A 92 17.58 -2.84 -13.37
C LEU A 92 18.84 -3.10 -14.20
N PRO A 93 18.99 -2.41 -15.35
CA PRO A 93 20.19 -2.52 -16.18
C PRO A 93 21.38 -1.86 -15.48
N ARG A 94 22.59 -2.28 -15.88
CA ARG A 94 23.84 -1.66 -15.41
C ARG A 94 24.00 -0.26 -16.01
N PRO A 95 24.63 0.68 -15.27
CA PRO A 95 24.88 2.02 -15.80
C PRO A 95 25.81 1.93 -17.02
N PRO A 96 25.50 2.65 -18.12
CA PRO A 96 26.28 2.58 -19.35
C PRO A 96 27.61 3.34 -19.26
N THR A 97 27.72 4.29 -18.31
CA THR A 97 28.91 5.13 -18.15
C THR A 97 29.33 5.21 -16.68
N PRO A 98 30.64 5.37 -16.39
CA PRO A 98 31.14 5.50 -15.02
C PRO A 98 30.65 6.79 -14.33
N ALA A 99 30.34 7.84 -15.11
CA ALA A 99 29.76 9.07 -14.59
C ALA A 99 28.31 8.87 -14.10
N ALA A 100 27.52 8.05 -14.80
CA ALA A 100 26.18 7.70 -14.34
C ALA A 100 26.23 6.83 -13.07
N GLU A 101 27.21 5.92 -13.00
CA GLU A 101 27.46 5.10 -11.81
C GLU A 101 27.82 5.94 -10.58
N SER A 102 28.74 6.91 -10.72
CA SER A 102 29.14 7.78 -9.61
C SER A 102 28.00 8.68 -9.13
N ALA A 103 27.17 9.20 -10.03
CA ALA A 103 25.98 9.96 -9.67
C ALA A 103 24.96 9.12 -8.88
N LEU A 104 24.80 7.85 -9.25
CA LEU A 104 23.91 6.92 -8.57
C LEU A 104 24.46 6.55 -7.18
N LEU A 105 25.77 6.29 -7.06
CA LEU A 105 26.43 6.10 -5.76
C LEU A 105 26.28 7.33 -4.85
N ALA A 106 26.50 8.54 -5.36
CA ALA A 106 26.32 9.77 -4.59
C ALA A 106 24.90 9.94 -4.06
N SER A 107 23.90 9.63 -4.90
CA SER A 107 22.49 9.66 -4.51
C SER A 107 22.18 8.62 -3.43
N LEU A 108 22.70 7.41 -3.60
CA LEU A 108 22.51 6.31 -2.66
C LEU A 108 23.14 6.63 -1.29
N HIS A 109 24.35 7.18 -1.26
CA HIS A 109 24.99 7.63 -0.03
C HIS A 109 24.16 8.70 0.69
N SER A 110 23.61 9.65 -0.07
CA SER A 110 22.76 10.72 0.48
C SER A 110 21.47 10.15 1.10
N HIS A 111 20.83 9.18 0.45
CA HIS A 111 19.66 8.50 1.00
C HIS A 111 19.98 7.74 2.28
N LEU A 112 21.13 7.07 2.36
CA LEU A 112 21.51 6.32 3.56
C LEU A 112 21.88 7.21 4.72
N LEU A 113 22.44 8.39 4.48
CA LEU A 113 22.63 9.36 5.55
C LEU A 113 21.30 9.73 6.21
N PHE A 114 20.25 9.93 5.41
CA PHE A 114 18.92 10.19 5.93
C PHE A 114 18.37 8.99 6.73
N VAL A 115 18.47 7.78 6.19
CA VAL A 115 18.00 6.57 6.89
C VAL A 115 18.73 6.36 8.21
N ARG A 116 20.05 6.59 8.26
CA ARG A 116 20.84 6.48 9.49
C ARG A 116 20.44 7.52 10.53
N ALA A 117 20.08 8.72 10.10
CA ALA A 117 19.55 9.74 11.01
C ALA A 117 18.23 9.30 11.64
N VAL A 118 17.36 8.62 10.89
CA VAL A 118 16.12 8.02 11.42
C VAL A 118 16.43 6.86 12.37
N GLN A 119 17.41 6.01 12.03
CA GLN A 119 17.82 4.89 12.87
C GLN A 119 18.49 5.30 14.20
N ALA A 120 19.03 6.53 14.27
CA ALA A 120 19.64 7.06 15.48
C ALA A 120 18.62 7.43 16.58
N VAL A 121 17.33 7.45 16.26
CA VAL A 121 16.26 7.73 17.22
C VAL A 121 16.08 6.52 18.16
N ASP A 122 16.01 6.79 19.46
CA ASP A 122 15.72 5.77 20.46
C ASP A 122 14.30 5.21 20.24
N THR A 123 14.24 3.92 19.91
CA THR A 123 13.00 3.18 19.68
C THR A 123 12.81 2.07 20.72
N THR A 124 13.50 2.15 21.86
CA THR A 124 13.37 1.16 22.93
C THR A 124 11.93 1.05 23.43
N GLY A 125 11.41 -0.18 23.46
CA GLY A 125 10.05 -0.47 23.94
C GLY A 125 8.91 -0.17 22.95
N VAL A 126 9.21 0.19 21.70
CA VAL A 126 8.19 0.45 20.66
C VAL A 126 8.09 -0.74 19.70
N GLU A 127 6.89 -1.30 19.52
CA GLU A 127 6.65 -2.32 18.50
C GLU A 127 6.59 -1.69 17.09
N PRO A 128 7.29 -2.26 16.08
CA PRO A 128 7.21 -1.75 14.71
C PRO A 128 5.79 -1.87 14.14
N LEU A 129 5.22 -0.76 13.68
CA LEU A 129 3.95 -0.75 12.97
C LEU A 129 4.11 -1.48 11.62
N ARG A 130 3.32 -2.52 11.37
CA ARG A 130 3.43 -3.37 10.16
C ARG A 130 2.55 -2.87 9.03
N ALA A 131 1.39 -2.31 9.37
CA ALA A 131 0.44 -1.75 8.43
C ALA A 131 -0.28 -0.55 9.03
N LEU A 132 -0.79 0.35 8.18
CA LEU A 132 -1.68 1.43 8.60
C LEU A 132 -3.09 0.87 8.90
N ARG A 133 -3.20 0.08 9.97
CA ARG A 133 -4.44 -0.57 10.45
C ARG A 133 -4.52 -0.49 11.96
N ASP A 134 -5.72 -0.76 12.49
CA ASP A 134 -5.91 -0.92 13.92
C ASP A 134 -5.24 -2.23 14.38
N GLU A 135 -4.00 -2.12 14.85
CA GLU A 135 -3.24 -3.25 15.41
C GLU A 135 -3.63 -3.59 16.85
N THR A 136 -4.66 -2.95 17.43
CA THR A 136 -5.21 -3.37 18.72
C THR A 136 -5.76 -4.79 18.64
N ASP A 137 -5.88 -5.48 19.78
CA ASP A 137 -6.45 -6.84 19.81
C ASP A 137 -7.84 -6.92 19.20
N ARG A 138 -8.63 -5.84 19.32
CA ARG A 138 -9.93 -5.75 18.68
C ARG A 138 -9.81 -5.64 17.17
N GLY A 139 -9.00 -4.71 16.66
CA GLY A 139 -8.77 -4.55 15.22
C GLY A 139 -8.18 -5.81 14.58
N ARG A 140 -7.30 -6.51 15.29
CA ARG A 140 -6.80 -7.83 14.89
C ARG A 140 -7.90 -8.88 14.80
N ARG A 141 -8.78 -8.99 15.81
CA ARG A 141 -9.90 -9.95 15.79
C ARG A 141 -10.88 -9.66 14.66
N GLU A 142 -11.22 -8.40 14.42
CA GLU A 142 -12.12 -7.99 13.35
C GLU A 142 -11.52 -8.25 11.95
N ALA A 143 -10.21 -8.04 11.78
CA ALA A 143 -9.53 -8.29 10.50
C ALA A 143 -9.14 -9.76 10.27
N THR A 144 -9.16 -10.59 11.31
CA THR A 144 -8.79 -12.00 11.22
C THR A 144 -9.97 -12.80 10.71
N ILE A 145 -9.86 -13.31 9.49
CA ILE A 145 -10.83 -14.24 8.93
C ILE A 145 -10.70 -15.58 9.67
N GLY A 146 -11.71 -15.91 10.46
CA GLY A 146 -11.72 -17.09 11.33
C GLY A 146 -11.99 -18.40 10.57
N LEU A 147 -11.64 -19.54 11.19
CA LEU A 147 -11.95 -20.85 10.60
C LEU A 147 -13.46 -21.04 10.38
N THR A 148 -14.29 -20.48 11.27
CA THR A 148 -15.75 -20.51 11.17
C THR A 148 -16.27 -19.88 9.88
N GLU A 149 -15.62 -18.80 9.42
CA GLU A 149 -16.01 -18.05 8.23
C GLU A 149 -15.59 -18.78 6.94
N ILE A 150 -14.44 -19.47 6.96
CA ILE A 150 -13.90 -20.22 5.81
C ILE A 150 -14.41 -21.66 5.79
N ARG A 151 -15.07 -22.13 6.86
CA ARG A 151 -15.47 -23.53 7.05
C ARG A 151 -16.29 -24.07 5.87
N SER A 152 -17.29 -23.31 5.42
CA SER A 152 -18.14 -23.70 4.28
C SER A 152 -17.33 -23.88 2.99
N ALA A 153 -16.34 -23.01 2.75
CA ALA A 153 -15.45 -23.08 1.60
C ALA A 153 -14.41 -24.21 1.70
N LEU A 154 -14.04 -24.64 2.91
CA LEU A 154 -13.16 -25.80 3.13
C LEU A 154 -13.93 -27.13 3.02
N GLU A 155 -15.19 -27.17 3.47
CA GLU A 155 -16.06 -28.35 3.39
C GLU A 155 -16.46 -28.67 1.94
N SER A 156 -16.48 -27.67 1.05
CA SER A 156 -16.71 -27.87 -0.39
C SER A 156 -15.48 -28.36 -1.17
N GLU A 157 -14.33 -28.58 -0.51
CA GLU A 157 -13.12 -29.08 -1.17
C GLU A 157 -13.18 -30.61 -1.40
N VAL A 158 -12.79 -31.04 -2.60
CA VAL A 158 -12.74 -32.46 -2.97
C VAL A 158 -11.30 -32.96 -2.93
N ARG A 159 -11.10 -34.16 -2.37
CA ARG A 159 -9.80 -34.83 -2.33
C ARG A 159 -9.53 -35.51 -3.67
N LEU A 160 -8.50 -35.07 -4.39
CA LEU A 160 -8.17 -35.60 -5.71
C LEU A 160 -6.81 -36.32 -5.74
N GLY A 161 -6.73 -37.34 -6.59
CA GLY A 161 -5.52 -38.13 -6.86
C GLY A 161 -5.16 -39.14 -5.77
N HIS A 162 -4.08 -39.89 -6.00
CA HIS A 162 -3.62 -40.98 -5.11
C HIS A 162 -3.30 -40.50 -3.68
N ARG A 163 -2.71 -39.30 -3.55
CA ARG A 163 -2.38 -38.68 -2.25
C ARG A 163 -3.53 -37.90 -1.62
N ARG A 164 -4.74 -37.97 -2.18
CA ARG A 164 -5.97 -37.33 -1.65
C ARG A 164 -5.78 -35.87 -1.23
N ARG A 165 -5.06 -35.07 -2.01
CA ARG A 165 -4.83 -33.66 -1.68
C ARG A 165 -6.16 -32.90 -1.80
N PRO A 166 -6.58 -32.13 -0.77
CA PRO A 166 -7.74 -31.25 -0.89
C PRO A 166 -7.54 -30.27 -2.05
N ARG A 167 -8.55 -30.15 -2.89
CA ARG A 167 -8.61 -29.19 -3.99
C ARG A 167 -9.98 -28.55 -3.98
N ARG A 168 -10.00 -27.23 -4.11
CA ARG A 168 -11.23 -26.46 -4.34
C ARG A 168 -11.83 -26.88 -5.67
N VAL A 169 -13.11 -27.24 -5.63
CA VAL A 169 -13.87 -27.58 -6.83
C VAL A 169 -14.23 -26.28 -7.53
N ARG A 170 -13.76 -26.12 -8.77
CA ARG A 170 -14.11 -24.98 -9.64
C ARG A 170 -15.29 -25.37 -10.52
N ASP A 171 -16.35 -25.90 -9.90
CA ASP A 171 -17.52 -26.28 -10.66
C ASP A 171 -18.19 -25.00 -11.16
N LYS A 172 -18.25 -24.87 -12.48
CA LYS A 172 -19.04 -23.87 -13.19
C LYS A 172 -20.52 -23.90 -12.80
N ASP A 173 -20.96 -24.95 -12.12
CA ASP A 173 -22.37 -25.15 -11.75
C ASP A 173 -22.66 -24.81 -10.28
N MET A 174 -21.64 -24.79 -9.39
CA MET A 174 -21.78 -24.42 -7.98
C MET A 174 -21.58 -22.91 -7.72
N HIS A 175 -20.68 -22.27 -8.49
CA HIS A 175 -20.45 -20.81 -8.44
C HIS A 175 -20.74 -20.10 -9.76
N GLY A 176 -20.93 -20.82 -10.86
CA GLY A 176 -21.11 -20.18 -12.17
C GLY A 176 -22.52 -19.68 -12.45
N ASN A 177 -23.35 -19.45 -11.45
CA ASN A 177 -24.49 -18.52 -11.59
C ASN A 177 -24.19 -17.13 -11.03
N ASP A 178 -23.07 -16.94 -10.33
CA ASP A 178 -22.63 -15.61 -9.91
C ASP A 178 -21.98 -14.91 -11.12
N PRO A 179 -22.60 -13.85 -11.67
CA PRO A 179 -22.14 -13.21 -12.90
C PRO A 179 -20.72 -12.61 -12.75
N GLU A 180 -20.34 -12.24 -11.53
CA GLU A 180 -19.02 -11.69 -11.19
C GLU A 180 -17.91 -12.75 -11.28
N VAL A 181 -18.18 -13.99 -10.86
CA VAL A 181 -17.20 -15.10 -10.93
C VAL A 181 -17.00 -15.53 -12.37
N ARG A 182 -18.06 -15.63 -13.18
CA ARG A 182 -17.96 -15.95 -14.61
C ARG A 182 -17.17 -14.89 -15.39
N ALA A 183 -17.46 -13.61 -15.14
CA ALA A 183 -16.74 -12.51 -15.76
C ALA A 183 -15.25 -12.50 -15.39
N ALA A 184 -14.90 -12.92 -14.17
CA ALA A 184 -13.51 -13.08 -13.73
C ALA A 184 -12.81 -14.31 -14.33
N GLU A 185 -13.54 -15.31 -14.83
CA GLU A 185 -12.98 -16.53 -15.45
C GLU A 185 -12.80 -16.42 -16.96
N ASP A 186 -13.60 -15.57 -17.63
CA ASP A 186 -13.55 -15.34 -19.08
C ASP A 186 -12.45 -14.34 -19.52
N TRP A 187 -11.59 -13.87 -18.60
CA TRP A 187 -10.49 -13.00 -18.98
C TRP A 187 -9.45 -13.76 -19.82
N GLN A 188 -9.06 -13.18 -20.95
CA GLN A 188 -8.05 -13.75 -21.84
C GLN A 188 -6.65 -13.31 -21.37
N PRO A 189 -5.81 -14.21 -20.82
CA PRO A 189 -4.57 -13.80 -20.15
C PRO A 189 -3.53 -13.15 -21.06
N LEU A 190 -3.65 -13.38 -22.36
CA LEU A 190 -2.69 -12.99 -23.37
C LEU A 190 -2.95 -11.58 -23.94
N ASN A 191 -4.11 -10.97 -23.67
CA ASN A 191 -4.50 -9.70 -24.29
C ASN A 191 -3.66 -8.50 -23.83
N THR A 192 -3.14 -8.53 -22.60
CA THR A 192 -2.29 -7.45 -22.07
C THR A 192 -0.82 -7.60 -22.46
N ALA A 193 -0.42 -8.75 -23.02
CA ALA A 193 0.98 -9.00 -23.33
C ALA A 193 1.39 -8.42 -24.69
N THR A 194 2.55 -7.76 -24.72
CA THR A 194 3.12 -7.19 -25.95
C THR A 194 3.56 -8.27 -26.95
N ARG A 195 4.00 -9.45 -26.48
CA ARG A 195 4.46 -10.55 -27.33
C ARG A 195 3.89 -11.88 -26.85
N THR A 196 3.27 -12.60 -27.77
CA THR A 196 2.67 -13.91 -27.53
C THR A 196 2.99 -14.82 -28.70
N ALA A 197 3.11 -16.12 -28.44
CA ALA A 197 3.19 -17.15 -29.48
C ALA A 197 2.12 -18.20 -29.19
N GLY A 198 1.03 -18.14 -29.95
CA GLY A 198 -0.14 -18.97 -29.72
C GLY A 198 -0.69 -18.75 -28.31
N LYS A 199 -0.60 -19.79 -27.46
CA LYS A 199 -1.15 -19.80 -26.10
C LYS A 199 -0.15 -19.42 -25.01
N TYR A 200 1.04 -18.93 -25.37
CA TYR A 200 2.14 -18.70 -24.43
C TYR A 200 2.66 -17.26 -24.50
N PHE A 201 3.13 -16.77 -23.34
CA PHE A 201 3.96 -15.57 -23.26
C PHE A 201 5.37 -15.88 -23.77
N VAL A 202 5.94 -14.97 -24.57
CA VAL A 202 7.29 -15.15 -25.13
C VAL A 202 8.23 -14.11 -24.54
N VAL A 203 9.29 -14.58 -23.89
CA VAL A 203 10.38 -13.76 -23.37
C VAL A 203 11.65 -14.10 -24.14
N ARG A 204 12.41 -13.08 -24.58
CA ARG A 204 13.72 -13.31 -25.21
C ARG A 204 14.67 -13.85 -24.14
N SER A 205 15.11 -15.10 -24.28
CA SER A 205 16.21 -15.61 -23.47
C SER A 205 17.53 -15.15 -24.09
N GLY A 206 18.42 -14.54 -23.30
CA GLY A 206 19.66 -13.92 -23.78
C GLY A 206 20.75 -14.87 -24.32
N LYS A 207 20.39 -16.10 -24.69
CA LYS A 207 21.33 -17.09 -25.23
C LYS A 207 21.26 -17.07 -26.77
N GLY A 208 21.74 -15.99 -27.39
CA GLY A 208 21.80 -15.95 -28.87
C GLY A 208 22.05 -14.61 -29.56
N GLU A 209 22.16 -13.49 -28.85
CA GLU A 209 22.37 -12.19 -29.49
C GLU A 209 23.70 -11.61 -28.98
N LYS A 210 24.78 -11.96 -29.69
CA LYS A 210 26.03 -11.21 -29.62
C LYS A 210 25.75 -9.87 -30.30
N ALA A 211 25.77 -8.80 -29.53
CA ALA A 211 25.97 -7.45 -30.05
C ALA A 211 27.41 -7.28 -30.53
#